data_AF-A0A813DUE3-F1
#
_entry.id   AF-A0A813DUE3-F1
#
_cell.length_a   1.000
_cell.length_b   1.000
_cell.length_c   1.000
_cell.angle_alpha   90.00
_cell.angle_beta   90.00
_cell.angle_gamma   90.00
#
_symmetry.space_group_name_H-M   'P 1'
#
loop_
_entity.id
_entity.type
_entity.pdbx_description
1 polymer ?
#
loop_
_entity_poly.entity_id
_entity_poly.type
_entity_poly.pdbx_seq_one_letter_code
_entity_poly.pdbx_strand_id
1 'polypeptide(L)'
;MVGHNQSTINDALEHVACAGIVVAFGVPDDRAYSGFEYSTFFRKNVTLIASVIPDPSVDFPEAVQLIEEGRFSTEGVFTHVLPLAQVQQAFQLASDYADGVVKVVVDFS
;
A
#
# COMPACT_ATOMS: atom_id res chain seq x y z
N MET A 1 -4.16 -12.30 6.48
CA MET A 1 -4.77 -11.07 5.94
C MET A 1 -3.64 -10.05 5.79
N VAL A 2 -3.32 -9.66 4.57
CA VAL A 2 -2.33 -8.59 4.32
C VAL A 2 -3.06 -7.26 4.53
N GLY A 3 -2.44 -6.29 5.21
CA GLY A 3 -2.99 -4.93 5.36
C GLY A 3 -3.70 -4.58 6.66
N HIS A 4 -3.76 -5.49 7.64
CA HIS A 4 -4.55 -5.32 8.88
C HIS A 4 -3.77 -5.76 10.13
N ASN A 5 -2.47 -5.44 10.18
CA ASN A 5 -1.60 -5.79 11.29
C ASN A 5 -1.06 -4.53 11.98
N GLN A 6 -1.42 -4.38 13.26
CA GLN A 6 -0.99 -3.27 14.10
C GLN A 6 0.48 -3.35 14.51
N SER A 7 1.12 -4.53 14.43
CA SER A 7 2.53 -4.69 14.81
C SER A 7 3.49 -4.12 13.76
N THR A 8 3.09 -4.02 12.49
CA THR A 8 3.99 -3.66 11.39
C THR A 8 4.62 -2.27 11.58
N ILE A 9 3.92 -1.34 12.24
CA ILE A 9 4.49 -0.03 12.57
C ILE A 9 5.64 -0.16 13.58
N ASN A 10 5.53 -1.08 14.55
CA ASN A 10 6.59 -1.33 15.51
C ASN A 10 7.78 -2.04 14.85
N ASP A 11 7.54 -2.95 13.92
CA ASP A 11 8.61 -3.58 13.12
C ASP A 11 9.39 -2.50 12.34
N ALA A 12 8.67 -1.54 11.74
CA ALA A 12 9.29 -0.39 11.07
C ALA A 12 10.11 0.47 12.06
N LEU A 13 9.61 0.73 13.27
CA LEU A 13 10.35 1.44 14.32
C LEU A 13 11.60 0.68 14.79
N GLU A 14 11.55 -0.65 14.83
CA GLU A 14 12.68 -1.49 15.22
C GLU A 14 13.78 -1.49 14.15
N HIS A 15 13.42 -1.45 12.87
CA HIS A 15 14.38 -1.53 11.77
C HIS A 15 14.87 -0.18 11.24
N VAL A 16 14.13 0.90 11.46
CA VAL A 16 14.58 2.24 11.06
C VAL A 16 15.82 2.66 11.87
N ALA A 17 16.76 3.33 11.20
CA ALA A 17 17.92 3.92 11.84
C ALA A 17 17.52 5.05 12.81
N CYS A 18 18.41 5.41 13.74
CA CYS A 18 18.23 6.61 14.55
C CYS A 18 18.10 7.85 13.65
N ALA A 19 17.19 8.75 14.00
CA ALA A 19 16.76 9.91 13.23
C ALA A 19 16.16 9.58 11.85
N GLY A 20 15.80 8.32 11.58
CA GLY A 20 15.20 7.92 10.32
C GLY A 20 13.71 8.27 10.22
N ILE A 21 13.16 8.03 9.03
CA ILE A 21 11.78 8.38 8.67
C ILE A 21 10.99 7.08 8.44
N VAL A 22 9.80 7.01 9.04
CA VAL A 22 8.80 5.98 8.74
C VAL A 22 7.59 6.67 8.10
N VAL A 23 7.18 6.20 6.92
CA VAL A 23 5.97 6.66 6.24
C VAL A 23 4.86 5.62 6.42
N ALA A 24 3.82 5.98 7.17
CA ALA A 24 2.64 5.16 7.40
C ALA A 24 1.55 5.50 6.37
N PHE A 25 1.32 4.57 5.43
CA PHE A 25 0.29 4.70 4.39
C PHE A 25 -0.76 3.56 4.41
N GLY A 26 -0.63 2.61 5.34
CA GLY A 26 -1.64 1.58 5.57
C GLY A 26 -2.89 2.18 6.25
N VAL A 27 -4.07 1.70 5.88
CA VAL A 27 -5.33 2.14 6.49
C VAL A 27 -5.47 1.50 7.88
N PRO A 28 -5.63 2.29 8.95
CA PRO A 28 -5.81 1.74 10.30
C PRO A 28 -7.23 1.19 10.49
N ASP A 29 -7.35 -0.04 11.00
CA ASP A 29 -8.65 -0.61 11.40
C ASP A 29 -9.15 -0.06 12.73
N ASP A 30 -8.21 0.20 13.64
CA ASP A 30 -8.50 0.67 14.98
C ASP A 30 -8.18 2.15 15.11
N ARG A 31 -9.02 2.84 15.88
CA ARG A 31 -8.82 4.26 16.22
C ARG A 31 -7.52 4.49 17.00
N ALA A 32 -7.05 3.51 17.77
CA ALA A 32 -5.88 3.65 18.64
C ALA A 32 -5.09 2.34 18.68
N TYR A 33 -3.77 2.43 18.46
CA TYR A 33 -2.88 1.28 18.49
C TYR A 33 -2.35 1.11 19.92
N SER A 34 -3.02 0.27 20.70
CA SER A 34 -2.68 0.05 22.11
C SER A 34 -1.25 -0.50 22.31
N GLY A 35 -0.71 -1.21 21.32
CA GLY A 35 0.65 -1.75 21.32
C GLY A 35 1.71 -0.85 20.68
N PHE A 36 1.45 0.43 20.41
CA PHE A 36 2.45 1.30 19.78
C PHE A 36 3.68 1.50 20.69
N GLU A 37 4.86 1.13 20.18
CA GLU A 37 6.14 1.16 20.91
C GLU A 37 6.73 2.58 20.97
N TYR A 38 6.06 3.47 21.71
CA TYR A 38 6.43 4.88 21.83
C TYR A 38 7.87 5.07 22.32
N SER A 39 8.37 4.20 23.21
CA SER A 39 9.73 4.28 23.72
C SER A 39 10.79 4.08 22.63
N THR A 40 10.56 3.16 21.70
CA THR A 40 11.43 2.90 20.55
C THR A 40 11.44 4.08 19.60
N PHE A 41 10.25 4.58 19.25
CA PHE A 41 10.07 5.80 18.47
C PHE A 41 10.85 6.98 19.05
N PHE A 42 10.66 7.24 20.35
CA PHE A 42 11.29 8.34 21.07
C PHE A 42 12.82 8.19 21.14
N ARG A 43 13.34 7.04 21.57
CA ARG A 43 14.79 6.83 21.76
C ARG A 43 15.56 6.92 20.47
N LYS A 44 14.95 6.52 19.36
CA LYS A 44 15.54 6.63 18.04
C LYS A 44 15.34 7.99 17.39
N ASN A 45 14.62 8.94 18.00
CA ASN A 45 14.27 10.23 17.39
C ASN A 45 13.64 10.07 15.98
N VAL A 46 12.75 9.09 15.81
CA VAL A 46 12.15 8.80 14.50
C VAL A 46 11.18 9.90 14.09
N THR A 47 11.14 10.22 12.80
CA THR A 47 10.07 11.01 12.19
C THR A 47 9.00 10.06 11.64
N LEU A 48 7.76 10.20 12.11
CA LEU A 48 6.61 9.45 11.59
C LEU A 48 5.75 10.36 10.71
N ILE A 49 5.56 9.96 9.45
CA ILE A 49 4.76 10.69 8.46
C ILE A 49 3.53 9.84 8.14
N ALA A 50 2.33 10.42 8.28
CA ALA A 50 1.11 9.81 7.77
C ALA A 50 0.87 10.23 6.32
N SER A 51 0.44 9.31 5.47
CA SER A 51 0.06 9.57 4.09
C SER A 51 -1.22 8.82 3.75
N VAL A 52 -2.19 9.50 3.16
CA VAL A 52 -3.46 8.90 2.73
C VAL A 52 -3.90 9.57 1.45
N ILE A 53 -4.13 8.76 0.40
CA ILE A 53 -4.60 9.15 -0.94
C ILE A 53 -3.70 10.21 -1.62
N PRO A 54 -3.23 9.96 -2.86
CA PRO A 54 -2.50 10.97 -3.62
C PRO A 54 -3.38 12.18 -3.97
N ASP A 55 -2.78 13.35 -4.20
CA ASP A 55 -3.43 14.47 -4.89
C ASP A 55 -3.52 14.13 -6.39
N PRO A 56 -4.71 13.84 -6.94
CA PRO A 56 -4.83 13.42 -8.33
C PRO A 56 -4.42 14.51 -9.33
N SER A 57 -4.41 15.79 -8.93
CA SER A 57 -4.01 16.89 -9.80
C SER A 57 -2.49 17.03 -9.94
N VAL A 58 -1.74 16.48 -8.99
CA VAL A 58 -0.27 16.56 -8.94
C VAL A 58 0.36 15.20 -9.22
N ASP A 59 -0.07 14.16 -8.49
CA ASP A 59 0.61 12.87 -8.45
C ASP A 59 0.31 12.01 -9.69
N PHE A 60 -0.89 12.11 -10.27
CA PHE A 60 -1.25 11.29 -11.44
C PHE A 60 -0.49 11.70 -12.70
N PRO A 61 -0.38 13.00 -13.05
CA PRO A 61 0.47 13.43 -14.14
C PRO A 61 1.93 12.96 -13.97
N GLU A 62 2.48 13.06 -12.76
CA GLU A 62 3.85 12.60 -12.48
C GLU A 62 3.99 11.08 -12.63
N ALA A 63 3.05 10.30 -12.11
CA ALA A 63 3.05 8.85 -12.25
C ALA A 63 2.97 8.41 -13.73
N VAL A 64 2.14 9.07 -14.53
CA VAL A 64 2.06 8.83 -15.98
C VAL A 64 3.39 9.16 -16.64
N GLN A 65 3.98 10.31 -16.33
CA GLN A 65 5.28 10.70 -16.87
C GLN A 65 6.37 9.66 -16.53
N LEU A 66 6.42 9.17 -15.30
CA LEU A 66 7.37 8.12 -14.90
C LEU A 66 7.21 6.82 -15.70
N ILE A 67 5.97 6.46 -16.05
CA ILE A 67 5.67 5.30 -16.91
C ILE A 67 6.13 5.54 -18.34
N GLU A 68 5.79 6.70 -18.91
CA GLU A 68 6.15 7.07 -20.29
C GLU A 68 7.67 7.21 -20.47
N GLU A 69 8.39 7.70 -19.46
CA GLU A 69 9.85 7.79 -19.42
C GLU A 69 10.53 6.42 -19.19
N GLY A 70 9.75 5.35 -18.96
CA GLY A 70 10.28 4.02 -18.65
C GLY A 70 10.97 3.94 -17.28
N ARG A 71 10.75 4.92 -16.40
CA ARG A 71 11.29 4.97 -15.02
C ARG A 71 10.45 4.14 -14.04
N PHE A 72 9.23 3.79 -14.43
CA PHE A 72 8.37 2.85 -13.73
C PHE A 72 7.70 1.90 -14.72
N SER A 73 7.97 0.60 -14.62
CA SER A 73 7.27 -0.42 -15.42
C SER A 73 5.98 -0.84 -14.72
N THR A 74 4.88 -0.90 -15.48
CA THR A 74 3.62 -1.49 -15.01
C THR A 74 3.53 -3.00 -15.26
N GLU A 75 4.57 -3.59 -15.86
CA GLU A 75 4.64 -5.03 -16.10
C GLU A 75 4.51 -5.80 -14.79
N GLY A 76 3.62 -6.80 -14.76
CA GLY A 76 3.35 -7.61 -13.58
C GLY A 76 2.48 -6.94 -12.50
N VAL A 77 2.12 -5.66 -12.62
CA VAL A 77 1.16 -5.02 -11.70
C VAL A 77 -0.24 -5.60 -11.90
N PHE A 78 -0.69 -5.66 -13.16
CA PHE A 78 -2.01 -6.18 -13.53
C PHE A 78 -1.94 -7.69 -13.79
N THR A 79 -2.08 -8.47 -12.72
CA THR A 79 -1.99 -9.93 -12.78
C THR A 79 -3.15 -10.62 -13.49
N HIS A 80 -4.35 -10.03 -13.45
CA HIS A 80 -5.57 -10.64 -13.98
C HIS A 80 -6.41 -9.60 -14.69
N VAL A 81 -6.97 -9.97 -15.84
CA VAL A 81 -7.94 -9.16 -16.59
C VAL A 81 -9.17 -10.02 -16.86
N LEU A 82 -10.33 -9.61 -16.35
CA LEU A 82 -11.59 -10.33 -16.51
C LEU A 82 -12.63 -9.42 -17.15
N PRO A 83 -13.53 -9.94 -18.00
CA PRO A 83 -14.62 -9.16 -18.55
C PRO A 83 -15.65 -8.82 -17.45
N LEU A 84 -16.43 -7.75 -17.63
CA LEU A 84 -17.49 -7.34 -16.70
C LEU A 84 -18.48 -8.47 -16.36
N ALA A 85 -18.75 -9.39 -17.31
CA ALA A 85 -19.61 -10.56 -17.07
C ALA A 85 -19.10 -11.47 -15.93
N GLN A 86 -17.81 -11.39 -15.59
CA GLN A 86 -17.16 -12.16 -14.53
C GLN A 86 -16.81 -11.31 -13.30
N VAL A 87 -17.46 -10.16 -13.11
CA VAL A 87 -17.15 -9.23 -12.00
C VAL A 87 -17.18 -9.91 -10.63
N GLN A 88 -18.09 -10.86 -10.38
CA GLN A 88 -18.13 -11.60 -9.11
C GLN A 88 -16.87 -12.43 -8.88
N GLN A 89 -16.37 -13.08 -9.92
CA GLN A 89 -15.12 -13.84 -9.87
C GLN A 89 -13.92 -12.90 -9.69
N ALA A 90 -13.93 -11.73 -10.35
CA ALA A 90 -12.89 -10.72 -10.20
C ALA A 90 -12.76 -10.24 -8.74
N PHE A 91 -13.89 -9.97 -8.07
CA PHE A 91 -13.89 -9.62 -6.64
C PHE A 91 -13.43 -10.78 -5.75
N GLN A 92 -13.87 -12.01 -6.02
CA GLN A 92 -13.44 -13.19 -5.25
C GLN A 92 -11.93 -13.41 -5.35
N LEU A 93 -11.37 -13.36 -6.57
CA LEU A 93 -9.92 -13.43 -6.78
C LEU A 93 -9.20 -12.42 -5.89
N ALA A 94 -9.57 -11.14 -5.96
CA ALA A 94 -8.94 -10.07 -5.21
C ALA A 94 -9.09 -10.20 -3.69
N SER A 95 -10.27 -10.59 -3.19
CA SER A 95 -10.53 -10.71 -1.76
C SER A 95 -9.89 -11.95 -1.13
N ASP A 96 -9.85 -13.07 -1.85
CA ASP A 96 -9.33 -14.35 -1.35
C ASP A 96 -7.81 -14.46 -1.51
N TYR A 97 -7.17 -13.46 -2.14
CA TYR A 97 -5.74 -13.50 -2.52
C TYR A 97 -5.40 -14.76 -3.33
N ALA A 98 -6.34 -15.22 -4.17
CA ALA A 98 -6.20 -16.44 -4.93
C ALA A 98 -5.31 -16.25 -6.16
N ASP A 99 -4.72 -17.35 -6.65
CA ASP A 99 -3.95 -17.39 -7.91
C ASP A 99 -2.82 -16.34 -8.02
N GLY A 100 -2.19 -16.00 -6.90
CA GLY A 100 -1.09 -15.03 -6.87
C GLY A 100 -1.52 -13.61 -7.28
N VAL A 101 -2.80 -13.27 -7.12
CA VAL A 101 -3.34 -11.95 -7.48
C VAL A 101 -2.61 -10.80 -6.79
N VAL A 102 -2.29 -9.78 -7.58
CA VAL A 102 -1.78 -8.47 -7.10
C VAL A 102 -2.80 -7.38 -7.42
N LYS A 103 -3.23 -7.31 -8.68
CA LYS A 103 -4.28 -6.40 -9.15
C LYS A 103 -5.14 -7.10 -10.20
N VAL A 104 -6.45 -6.94 -10.07
CA VAL A 104 -7.44 -7.36 -11.05
C VAL A 104 -7.95 -6.13 -11.81
N VAL A 105 -8.01 -6.23 -13.14
CA VAL A 105 -8.64 -5.25 -14.02
C VAL A 105 -9.95 -5.85 -14.53
N VAL A 106 -11.04 -5.08 -14.44
CA VAL A 106 -12.32 -5.42 -15.05
C VAL A 106 -12.42 -4.68 -16.38
N ASP A 107 -12.45 -5.43 -17.47
CA ASP A 107 -12.58 -4.90 -18.82
C ASP A 107 -14.06 -4.79 -19.22
N PHE A 108 -14.39 -3.66 -19.84
CA PHE A 108 -15.74 -3.29 -20.29
C PHE A 108 -15.89 -3.37 -21.81
N SER A 109 -14.81 -3.70 -22.53
CA SER A 109 -14.80 -3.80 -23.99
C SER A 109 -15.63 -4.96 -24.55
#